data_AF-A0A7X8ZC61-F1
#
_entry.id   AF-A0A7X8ZC61-F1
#
_cell.length_a   1.000
_cell.length_b   1.000
_cell.length_c   1.000
_cell.angle_alpha   90.00
_cell.angle_beta   90.00
_cell.angle_gamma   90.00
#
_symmetry.space_group_name_H-M   'P 1'
#
loop_
_entity.id
_entity.type
_entity.pdbx_description
1 polymer ?
#
loop_
_entity_poly.entity_id
_entity_poly.type
_entity_poly.pdbx_seq_one_letter_code
_entity_poly.pdbx_strand_id
1 'polypeptide(L)' 'NAEQMIDYETGGAFTAHTTNIVPLIGVGLEGIEFKEGRLADLAPTMLDIMGLKKPDEMTGSSLIVK' A
#
# COMPACT_ATOMS: atom_id res chain seq x y z
N ASN A 1 6.97 -10.03 5.96
CA ASN A 1 7.14 -11.35 6.62
C ASN A 1 8.00 -12.26 5.76
N ALA A 2 7.46 -12.90 4.70
CA ALA A 2 8.19 -13.92 3.92
C ALA A 2 9.51 -13.47 3.28
N GLU A 3 9.71 -12.16 3.12
CA GLU A 3 10.95 -11.55 2.65
C GLU A 3 12.10 -11.59 3.67
N GLN A 4 11.83 -11.91 4.94
CA GLN A 4 12.85 -12.13 5.97
C GLN A 4 12.52 -13.40 6.77
N MET A 5 13.34 -14.43 6.57
CA MET A 5 13.16 -15.74 7.22
C MET A 5 14.24 -16.03 8.28
N ILE A 6 15.29 -15.21 8.35
CA ILE A 6 16.40 -15.35 9.30
C ILE A 6 16.49 -14.09 10.16
N ASP A 7 16.68 -14.28 11.46
CA ASP A 7 16.99 -13.23 12.40
C ASP A 7 18.49 -12.93 12.31
N TYR A 8 18.86 -11.71 11.89
CA TYR A 8 20.26 -11.37 11.63
C TYR A 8 21.09 -11.12 12.89
N GLU A 9 20.45 -10.95 14.06
CA GLU A 9 21.15 -10.78 15.34
C GLU A 9 21.50 -12.14 15.96
N THR A 10 20.59 -13.10 15.85
CA THR A 10 20.71 -14.42 16.50
C THR A 10 21.09 -15.55 15.53
N GLY A 11 20.88 -15.37 14.23
CA GLY A 11 21.04 -16.39 13.20
C GLY A 11 19.91 -17.45 13.17
N GLY A 12 18.90 -17.32 14.04
CA GLY A 12 17.77 -18.24 14.13
C GLY A 12 16.65 -17.96 13.12
N ALA A 13 15.56 -18.71 13.24
CA ALA A 13 14.37 -18.50 12.42
C ALA A 13 13.64 -17.20 12.82
N PHE A 14 13.35 -16.33 11.85
CA PHE A 14 12.54 -15.14 12.06
C PHE A 14 11.06 -15.49 11.87
N THR A 15 10.23 -15.30 12.91
CA THR A 15 8.81 -15.73 12.91
C THR A 15 7.83 -14.57 13.02
N ALA A 16 8.32 -13.33 13.00
CA ALA A 16 7.53 -12.11 13.16
C ALA A 16 7.20 -11.42 11.82
N HIS A 17 6.44 -10.33 11.89
CA HIS A 17 6.31 -9.39 10.78
C HIS A 17 7.57 -8.53 10.63
N THR A 18 7.70 -7.88 9.48
CA THR A 18 8.75 -6.90 9.18
C THR A 18 8.16 -5.50 9.13
N THR A 19 9.01 -4.50 9.08
CA THR A 19 8.65 -3.09 8.85
C THR A 19 8.88 -2.64 7.40
N ASN A 20 9.10 -3.60 6.49
CA ASN A 20 9.38 -3.32 5.09
C ASN A 20 8.16 -2.68 4.40
N ILE A 21 8.43 -1.83 3.42
CA ILE A 21 7.41 -1.30 2.53
C ILE A 21 6.81 -2.43 1.68
N VAL A 22 5.52 -2.33 1.40
CA VAL A 22 4.78 -3.28 0.56
C VAL A 22 4.61 -2.72 -0.86
N PRO A 23 4.67 -3.56 -1.91
CA PRO A 23 4.42 -3.12 -3.27
C PRO A 23 2.93 -2.81 -3.49
N LEU A 24 2.66 -1.84 -4.38
CA LEU A 24 1.33 -1.53 -4.91
C LEU A 24 1.38 -1.64 -6.43
N ILE A 25 0.44 -2.38 -7.03
CA ILE A 25 0.36 -2.59 -8.48
C ILE A 25 -1.07 -2.29 -8.94
N GLY A 26 -1.20 -1.38 -9.91
CA GLY A 26 -2.45 -1.15 -10.64
C GLY A 26 -2.46 -1.93 -11.95
N VAL A 27 -3.50 -2.71 -12.20
CA VAL A 27 -3.66 -3.50 -13.45
C VAL A 27 -4.84 -2.94 -14.24
N GLY A 28 -4.64 -2.72 -15.55
CA GLY A 28 -5.66 -2.12 -16.41
C GLY A 28 -5.85 -0.62 -16.19
N LEU A 29 -4.87 0.04 -15.56
CA LEU A 29 -4.85 1.47 -15.24
C LEU A 29 -3.77 2.18 -16.07
N GLU A 30 -3.87 2.09 -17.40
CA GLU A 30 -2.90 2.69 -18.32
C GLU A 30 -2.81 4.20 -18.12
N GLY A 31 -1.58 4.73 -18.04
CA GLY A 31 -1.33 6.16 -17.86
C GLY A 31 -1.55 6.69 -16.44
N ILE A 32 -1.85 5.83 -15.46
CA ILE A 32 -1.97 6.22 -14.05
C ILE A 32 -0.63 6.03 -13.35
N GLU A 33 -0.18 7.08 -12.67
CA GLU A 33 0.96 7.03 -11.74
C GLU A 33 0.48 7.07 -10.29
N PHE A 34 1.17 6.34 -9.42
CA PHE A 34 0.91 6.34 -7.98
C PHE A 34 2.04 7.03 -7.24
N LYS A 35 1.69 7.87 -6.26
CA LYS A 35 2.63 8.41 -5.27
C LYS A 35 2.77 7.49 -4.06
N GLU A 36 3.78 7.73 -3.24
CA GLU A 36 3.94 7.05 -1.95
C GLU A 36 2.77 7.33 -1.00
N GLY A 37 2.49 6.38 -0.10
CA GLY A 37 1.46 6.55 0.91
C GLY A 37 1.37 5.36 1.87
N ARG A 38 0.19 5.17 2.45
CA ARG A 38 -0.07 4.16 3.49
C ARG A 38 -1.33 3.35 3.19
N LEU A 39 -1.54 2.28 3.94
CA LEU A 39 -2.68 1.37 3.73
C LEU A 39 -4.05 2.06 3.75
N ALA A 40 -4.22 3.11 4.57
CA ALA A 40 -5.46 3.89 4.65
C ALA A 40 -5.82 4.61 3.34
N ASP A 41 -4.88 4.73 2.40
CA ASP A 41 -5.05 5.43 1.13
C ASP A 41 -5.63 4.52 0.03
N LEU A 42 -5.65 3.20 0.23
CA LEU A 42 -6.14 2.23 -0.77
C LEU A 42 -7.63 2.43 -1.09
N ALA A 43 -8.49 2.51 -0.08
CA ALA A 43 -9.93 2.68 -0.29
C ALA A 43 -10.28 4.03 -0.98
N PRO A 44 -9.73 5.19 -0.55
CA PRO A 44 -9.85 6.44 -1.29
C PRO A 44 -9.39 6.35 -2.75
N THR A 45 -8.28 5.63 -3.01
CA THR A 45 -7.76 5.42 -4.37
C THR A 45 -8.74 4.61 -5.23
N MET A 46 -9.33 3.55 -4.69
CA MET A 46 -10.36 2.77 -5.39
C MET A 46 -11.59 3.62 -5.72
N LEU A 47 -12.04 4.48 -4.80
CA LEU A 47 -13.16 5.39 -5.08
C LEU A 47 -12.83 6.38 -6.20
N ASP A 48 -11.61 6.92 -6.23
CA ASP A 48 -11.14 7.82 -7.30
C ASP A 48 -11.16 7.11 -8.68
N ILE A 49 -10.68 5.86 -8.74
CA ILE A 49 -10.74 5.02 -9.96
C ILE A 49 -12.19 4.80 -10.42
N MET A 50 -13.11 4.57 -9.48
CA MET A 50 -14.53 4.36 -9.77
C MET A 50 -15.29 5.66 -10.08
N GLY A 51 -14.66 6.83 -9.96
CA GLY A 51 -15.33 8.14 -10.09
C GLY A 51 -16.34 8.43 -8.98
N LEU A 52 -16.16 7.82 -7.80
CA LEU A 52 -17.05 7.97 -6.66
C LEU A 52 -16.51 9.00 -5.66
N LYS A 53 -17.42 9.72 -4.99
CA LYS A 53 -17.03 10.70 -3.96
C LYS A 53 -16.50 9.97 -2.72
N LYS A 54 -15.32 10.38 -2.24
CA LYS A 54 -14.77 9.96 -0.94
C LYS A 54 -15.61 10.55 0.21
N PRO A 55 -16.07 9.74 1.19
CA PRO A 55 -16.74 10.26 2.39
C PRO A 55 -15.76 10.98 3.32
N ASP A 56 -16.28 11.84 4.20
CA ASP A 56 -15.46 12.72 5.06
C ASP A 56 -14.78 11.95 6.20
N GLU A 57 -15.34 10.80 6.61
CA GLU A 57 -14.75 9.91 7.62
C GLU A 57 -13.47 9.21 7.13
N MET A 58 -13.28 9.11 5.80
CA MET A 58 -12.05 8.55 5.22
C MET A 58 -10.91 9.58 5.27
N THR A 59 -10.05 9.42 6.28
CA THR A 59 -8.88 10.28 6.49
C THR A 59 -7.72 10.00 5.53
N GLY A 60 -7.74 8.87 4.82
CA GLY A 60 -6.81 8.59 3.72
C GLY A 60 -7.05 9.46 2.50
N SER A 61 -6.09 9.47 1.57
CA SER A 61 -6.15 10.24 0.31
C SER A 61 -5.82 9.36 -0.88
N SER A 62 -6.39 9.65 -2.05
CA SER A 62 -6.06 8.89 -3.27
C SER A 62 -4.55 8.98 -3.56
N LEU A 63 -3.98 7.84 -3.94
CA LEU A 63 -2.59 7.66 -4.35
C LEU A 63 -2.36 8.04 -5.81
N ILE A 64 -3.42 8.24 -6.61
CA ILE A 64 -3.29 8.66 -8.01
C ILE A 64 -2.69 10.08 -8.06
N VAL A 65 -1.65 10.24 -8.89
CA VAL A 65 -1.10 11.55 -9.26
C VAL A 65 -2.06 12.20 -10.25
N LYS A 66 -2.47 13.43 -9.98
CA LYS A 66 -3.38 14.23 -10.82
C LYS A 66 -2.62 15.24 -11.65
#